data_AF-A0A2M9PZL7-F1
#
_entry.id   AF-A0A2M9PZL7-F1
#
_cell.length_a   1.000
_cell.length_b   1.000
_cell.length_c   1.000
_cell.angle_alpha   90.00
_cell.angle_beta   90.00
_cell.angle_gamma   90.00
#
_symmetry.space_group_name_H-M   'P 1'
#
loop_
_entity.id
_entity.type
_entity.pdbx_description
1 polymer ?
#
loop_
_entity_poly.entity_id
_entity_poly.type
_entity_poly.pdbx_seq_one_letter_code
_entity_poly.pdbx_strand_id
1 'polypeptide(L)'
;MKIAIREKPVKLIWFEALKRRLFEEDPDFSYYNEQFRRFDAGFAGERRVDREWLELVCPYTFLVLHNLILMNSAQHSHQLDTLFICSNFMLVVEIKNINGRLDFDDITHQCIRTKPDGTVEGFPNAITQTQRHMQFLKVILQNYSLPIEGAVIIANSSAIIASHPNTIPIFHVSGLQKHLHSLFKQYTQTILSDEQLTGIAQLLLSRHQPSKIPAAIESSRFRQGVLCPKCKYKSQMHYARGIWRCLYCQYASEEIFAEALQDYQYLVRPTITNKQLREFFGIHSSDAANRLLRKFLFPYTGSYKNRVYRLPENLVEYMKPFFSSS
;
A
#
# COMPACT_ATOMS: atom_id res chain seq x y z
N MET A 1 12.66 -9.03 18.55
CA MET A 1 12.31 -7.99 17.57
C MET A 1 11.59 -8.64 16.39
N LYS A 2 10.36 -8.24 16.10
CA LYS A 2 9.74 -8.53 14.80
C LYS A 2 9.16 -7.23 14.23
N ILE A 3 9.74 -6.78 13.13
CA ILE A 3 9.25 -5.63 12.36
C ILE A 3 8.58 -6.23 11.13
N ALA A 4 7.28 -5.99 10.97
CA ALA A 4 6.58 -6.41 9.76
C ALA A 4 7.17 -5.67 8.56
N ILE A 5 7.21 -6.30 7.38
CA ILE A 5 7.58 -5.58 6.15
C ILE A 5 6.35 -4.78 5.73
N ARG A 6 6.51 -3.48 5.45
CA ARG A 6 5.43 -2.70 4.86
C ARG A 6 5.20 -3.13 3.42
N GLU A 7 4.04 -3.71 3.19
CA GLU A 7 3.59 -4.05 1.84
C GLU A 7 3.01 -2.84 1.11
N LYS A 8 3.13 -2.86 -0.21
CA LYS A 8 2.55 -1.82 -1.04
C LYS A 8 1.02 -1.92 -1.01
N PRO A 9 0.28 -0.84 -0.69
CA PRO A 9 -1.17 -0.91 -0.61
C PRO A 9 -1.79 -1.34 -1.95
N VAL A 10 -2.79 -2.23 -1.91
CA VAL A 10 -3.53 -2.70 -3.10
C VAL A 10 -4.03 -1.55 -3.96
N LYS A 11 -4.51 -0.47 -3.32
CA LYS A 11 -4.98 0.73 -4.02
C LYS A 11 -3.87 1.43 -4.81
N LEU A 12 -2.64 1.45 -4.30
CA LEU A 12 -1.50 2.02 -5.03
C LEU A 12 -1.10 1.12 -6.22
N ILE A 13 -1.09 -0.20 -6.04
CA ILE A 13 -0.86 -1.16 -7.14
C ILE A 13 -1.91 -0.98 -8.24
N TRP A 14 -3.18 -0.77 -7.85
CA TRP A 14 -4.28 -0.49 -8.78
C TRP A 14 -4.07 0.82 -9.56
N PHE A 15 -3.66 1.90 -8.89
CA PHE A 15 -3.33 3.15 -9.58
C PHE A 15 -2.13 3.04 -10.52
N GLU A 16 -1.13 2.21 -10.19
CA GLU A 16 -0.01 1.92 -11.09
C GLU A 16 -0.45 1.21 -12.35
N ALA A 17 -1.31 0.19 -12.20
CA ALA A 17 -1.91 -0.51 -13.32
C ALA A 17 -2.72 0.46 -14.18
N LEU A 18 -3.53 1.34 -13.59
CA LEU A 18 -4.26 2.37 -14.33
C LEU A 18 -3.34 3.32 -15.08
N LYS A 19 -2.29 3.83 -14.44
CA LYS A 19 -1.32 4.71 -15.09
C LYS A 19 -0.66 4.06 -16.30
N ARG A 20 -0.45 2.74 -16.26
CA ARG A 20 0.03 1.96 -17.40
C ARG A 20 -1.05 1.67 -18.44
N ARG A 21 -2.32 1.50 -18.06
CA ARG A 21 -3.34 0.92 -18.94
C ARG A 21 -4.34 1.90 -19.49
N LEU A 22 -4.70 2.94 -18.76
CA LEU A 22 -5.70 3.91 -19.19
C LEU A 22 -5.21 4.67 -20.43
N PHE A 23 -6.11 4.90 -21.39
CA PHE A 23 -5.80 5.76 -22.55
C PHE A 23 -5.47 7.18 -22.10
N GLU A 24 -4.54 7.86 -22.78
CA GLU A 24 -4.13 9.23 -22.39
C GLU A 24 -5.26 10.23 -22.65
N GLU A 25 -6.15 9.93 -23.60
CA GLU A 25 -7.33 10.70 -24.00
C GLU A 25 -8.54 10.48 -23.08
N ASP A 26 -8.43 9.56 -22.13
CA ASP A 26 -9.51 9.25 -21.21
C ASP A 26 -9.83 10.46 -20.31
N PRO A 27 -11.12 10.81 -20.12
CA PRO A 27 -11.51 12.02 -19.37
C PRO A 27 -11.03 12.04 -17.92
N ASP A 28 -10.85 10.87 -17.29
CA ASP A 28 -10.39 10.76 -15.90
C ASP A 28 -8.87 10.54 -15.79
N PHE A 29 -8.13 10.54 -16.91
CA PHE A 29 -6.69 10.22 -16.90
C PHE A 29 -5.90 11.14 -15.97
N SER A 30 -6.14 12.45 -16.04
CA SER A 30 -5.48 13.42 -15.17
C SER A 30 -5.78 13.17 -13.69
N TYR A 31 -7.06 12.92 -13.38
CA TYR A 31 -7.50 12.63 -12.02
C TYR A 31 -6.79 11.39 -11.46
N TYR A 32 -6.80 10.26 -12.18
CA TYR A 32 -6.15 9.04 -11.71
C TYR A 32 -4.63 9.16 -11.60
N ASN A 33 -3.99 9.92 -12.49
CA ASN A 33 -2.54 10.18 -12.40
C ASN A 33 -2.19 11.04 -11.18
N GLU A 34 -3.03 12.02 -10.84
CA GLU A 34 -2.88 12.80 -9.61
C GLU A 34 -3.06 11.93 -8.37
N GLN A 35 -4.09 11.07 -8.34
CA GLN A 35 -4.29 10.12 -7.25
C GLN A 35 -3.08 9.19 -7.12
N PHE A 36 -2.57 8.62 -8.23
CA PHE A 36 -1.36 7.81 -8.22
C PHE A 36 -0.19 8.54 -7.53
N ARG A 37 0.12 9.78 -7.96
CA ARG A 37 1.22 10.57 -7.40
C ARG A 37 1.05 10.80 -5.89
N ARG A 38 -0.17 11.10 -5.45
CA ARG A 38 -0.49 11.31 -4.03
C ARG A 38 -0.28 10.04 -3.21
N PHE A 39 -0.79 8.90 -3.65
CA PHE A 39 -0.65 7.63 -2.93
C PHE A 39 0.81 7.13 -2.94
N ASP A 40 1.52 7.29 -4.06
CA ASP A 40 2.94 6.93 -4.18
C ASP A 40 3.81 7.79 -3.25
N ALA A 41 3.58 9.10 -3.21
CA ALA A 41 4.25 9.99 -2.27
C ALA A 41 3.94 9.63 -0.81
N GLY A 42 2.68 9.31 -0.47
CA GLY A 42 2.30 8.85 0.86
C GLY A 42 3.09 7.60 1.28
N PHE A 43 3.07 6.56 0.44
CA PHE A 43 3.79 5.31 0.68
C PHE A 43 5.30 5.51 0.78
N ALA A 44 5.90 6.40 -0.04
CA ALA A 44 7.31 6.74 0.06
C ALA A 44 7.65 7.39 1.42
N GLY A 45 6.75 8.20 1.97
CA GLY A 45 6.91 8.80 3.29
C GLY A 45 6.81 7.78 4.43
N GLU A 46 5.86 6.86 4.33
CA GLU A 46 5.76 5.73 5.26
C GLU A 46 7.05 4.90 5.27
N ARG A 47 7.55 4.52 4.09
CA ARG A 47 8.84 3.82 3.95
C ARG A 47 10.03 4.61 4.47
N ARG A 48 9.99 5.95 4.41
CA ARG A 48 11.03 6.80 4.99
C ARG A 48 11.07 6.67 6.52
N VAL A 49 9.90 6.65 7.17
CA VAL A 49 9.77 6.45 8.61
C VAL A 49 10.17 5.02 8.98
N ASP A 50 9.81 4.03 8.15
CA ASP A 50 10.11 2.63 8.46
C ASP A 50 11.61 2.35 8.65
N ARG A 51 12.47 3.12 7.98
CA ARG A 51 13.94 3.02 8.14
C ARG A 51 14.39 3.36 9.55
N GLU A 52 13.70 4.25 10.25
CA GLU A 52 14.05 4.62 11.62
C GLU A 52 13.84 3.43 12.57
N TRP A 53 12.88 2.53 12.30
CA TRP A 53 12.68 1.33 13.14
C TRP A 53 13.87 0.37 13.10
N LEU A 54 14.64 0.36 12.01
CA LEU A 54 15.82 -0.51 11.86
C LEU A 54 16.99 -0.06 12.72
N GLU A 55 17.06 1.23 13.05
CA GLU A 55 18.11 1.83 13.88
C GLU A 55 17.70 1.90 15.37
N LEU A 56 16.48 1.48 15.71
CA LEU A 56 15.95 1.56 17.07
C LEU A 56 16.65 0.59 18.01
N VAL A 57 17.31 1.13 19.04
CA VAL A 57 17.79 0.35 20.19
C VAL A 57 16.70 0.33 21.26
N CYS A 58 15.84 -0.68 21.20
CA CYS A 58 14.77 -0.86 22.19
C CYS A 58 15.26 -1.75 23.35
N PRO A 59 15.11 -1.31 24.62
CA PRO A 59 15.47 -2.13 25.78
C PRO A 59 14.45 -3.24 26.08
N TYR A 60 13.34 -3.30 25.34
CA TYR A 60 12.21 -4.20 25.59
C TYR A 60 11.89 -5.05 24.36
N THR A 61 11.23 -6.19 24.57
CA THR A 61 10.58 -6.92 23.47
C THR A 61 9.57 -6.00 22.79
N PHE A 62 9.65 -5.90 21.47
CA PHE A 62 8.73 -5.07 20.69
C PHE A 62 8.37 -5.67 19.34
N LEU A 63 7.24 -5.20 18.83
CA LEU A 63 6.66 -5.48 17.52
C LEU A 63 6.31 -4.17 16.82
N VAL A 64 6.42 -4.16 15.50
CA VAL A 64 5.93 -3.08 14.67
C VAL A 64 4.99 -3.66 13.62
N LEU A 65 3.74 -3.20 13.64
CA LEU A 65 2.73 -3.54 12.64
C LEU A 65 2.52 -2.33 11.71
N HIS A 66 2.38 -2.59 10.41
CA HIS A 66 2.19 -1.55 9.41
C HIS A 66 0.85 -1.70 8.72
N ASN A 67 0.25 -0.58 8.34
CA ASN A 67 -0.99 -0.51 7.56
C ASN A 67 -2.13 -1.38 8.13
N LEU A 68 -2.27 -1.38 9.46
CA LEU A 68 -3.25 -2.21 10.14
C LEU A 68 -4.63 -1.57 10.01
N ILE A 69 -5.49 -2.19 9.20
CA ILE A 69 -6.89 -1.77 9.03
C ILE A 69 -7.77 -2.61 9.96
N LEU A 70 -8.48 -1.94 10.87
CA LEU A 70 -9.41 -2.53 11.82
C LEU A 70 -10.80 -1.93 11.64
N MET A 71 -11.83 -2.63 12.10
CA MET A 71 -13.21 -2.14 12.03
C MET A 71 -13.81 -2.04 13.43
N ASN A 72 -14.50 -0.92 13.70
CA ASN A 72 -15.23 -0.75 14.94
C ASN A 72 -16.66 -1.31 14.85
N SER A 73 -17.38 -1.32 15.97
CA SER A 73 -18.77 -1.81 16.04
C SER A 73 -19.75 -1.05 15.15
N ALA A 74 -19.45 0.22 14.83
CA ALA A 74 -20.23 1.05 13.93
C ALA A 74 -19.84 0.89 12.44
N GLN A 75 -19.12 -0.19 12.08
CA GLN A 75 -18.67 -0.47 10.70
C GLN A 75 -17.75 0.62 10.11
N HIS A 76 -17.10 1.41 10.96
CA HIS A 76 -16.11 2.39 10.53
C HIS A 76 -14.70 1.80 10.60
N SER A 77 -13.93 2.01 9.53
CA SER A 77 -12.55 1.52 9.42
C SER A 77 -11.56 2.47 10.06
N HIS A 78 -10.64 1.93 10.85
CA HIS A 78 -9.46 2.60 11.38
C HIS A 78 -8.23 2.03 10.68
N GLN A 79 -7.53 2.86 9.89
CA GLN A 79 -6.28 2.47 9.23
C GLN A 79 -5.12 3.09 10.01
N LEU A 80 -4.28 2.23 10.59
CA LEU A 80 -3.13 2.63 11.38
C LEU A 80 -1.87 2.52 10.50
N ASP A 81 -1.22 3.64 10.19
CA ASP A 81 -0.04 3.66 9.33
C ASP A 81 1.09 2.82 9.94
N THR A 82 1.38 3.04 11.22
CA THR A 82 2.27 2.22 12.04
C THR A 82 1.76 2.09 13.47
N LEU A 83 1.83 0.87 14.00
CA LEU A 83 1.57 0.56 15.40
C LEU A 83 2.81 -0.09 16.00
N PHE A 84 3.48 0.63 16.89
CA PHE A 84 4.57 0.10 17.71
C PHE A 84 3.99 -0.44 19.02
N ILE A 85 4.40 -1.65 19.40
CA ILE A 85 3.93 -2.31 20.62
C ILE A 85 5.16 -2.87 21.34
N CYS A 86 5.37 -2.45 22.59
CA CYS A 86 6.32 -3.10 23.49
C CYS A 86 5.62 -3.56 24.77
N SER A 87 6.36 -4.19 25.66
CA SER A 87 5.83 -4.69 26.93
C SER A 87 5.31 -3.58 27.87
N ASN A 88 5.65 -2.32 27.62
CA ASN A 88 5.45 -1.21 28.55
C ASN A 88 4.42 -0.19 28.05
N PHE A 89 4.31 0.00 26.74
CA PHE A 89 3.33 0.90 26.11
C PHE A 89 3.09 0.51 24.65
N MET A 90 2.06 1.13 24.07
CA MET A 90 1.75 1.09 22.65
C MET A 90 1.83 2.51 22.08
N LEU A 91 2.42 2.67 20.89
CA LEU A 91 2.50 3.95 20.18
C LEU A 91 1.84 3.83 18.81
N VAL A 92 0.81 4.65 18.62
CA VAL A 92 0.13 4.86 17.34
C VAL A 92 0.86 5.97 16.59
N VAL A 93 1.32 5.68 15.38
CA VAL A 93 2.02 6.64 14.54
C VAL A 93 1.22 6.90 13.28
N GLU A 94 0.81 8.15 13.08
CA GLU A 94 0.23 8.66 11.84
C GLU A 94 1.33 9.36 11.03
N ILE A 95 1.46 9.04 9.74
CA ILE A 95 2.55 9.52 8.90
C ILE A 95 2.00 10.42 7.80
N LYS A 96 2.47 11.67 7.74
CA LYS A 96 2.15 12.59 6.64
C LYS A 96 3.39 12.90 5.82
N ASN A 97 3.31 12.72 4.51
CA ASN A 97 4.33 13.14 3.56
C ASN A 97 3.84 14.30 2.70
N ILE A 98 3.74 15.47 3.32
CA ILE A 98 3.25 16.70 2.69
C ILE A 98 4.31 17.79 2.83
N ASN A 99 4.55 18.55 1.77
CA ASN A 99 5.44 19.72 1.77
C ASN A 99 4.66 20.98 2.16
N GLY A 100 5.36 22.10 2.37
CA GLY A 100 4.78 23.41 2.66
C GLY A 100 4.74 23.72 4.15
N ARG A 101 4.19 24.89 4.47
CA ARG A 101 3.92 25.30 5.84
C ARG A 101 2.62 24.65 6.31
N LEU A 102 2.65 24.01 7.47
CA LEU A 102 1.54 23.27 8.05
C LEU A 102 1.12 23.92 9.36
N ASP A 103 -0.13 24.35 9.42
CA ASP A 103 -0.77 24.94 10.59
C ASP A 103 -1.90 24.01 11.03
N PHE A 104 -1.80 23.44 12.23
CA PHE A 104 -2.78 22.51 12.80
C PHE A 104 -3.66 23.25 13.80
N ASP A 105 -4.91 23.45 13.44
CA ASP A 105 -5.89 24.19 14.22
C ASP A 105 -6.72 23.23 15.10
N ASP A 106 -6.76 23.53 16.41
CA ASP A 106 -7.47 22.73 17.42
C ASP A 106 -8.93 23.14 17.60
N ILE A 107 -9.32 24.34 17.16
CA ILE A 107 -10.69 24.84 17.22
C ILE A 107 -11.50 24.30 16.04
N THR A 108 -10.95 24.42 14.83
CA THR A 108 -11.61 23.98 13.61
C THR A 108 -11.31 22.51 13.25
N HIS A 109 -10.37 21.89 13.97
CA HIS A 109 -9.87 20.54 13.70
C HIS A 109 -9.42 20.36 12.24
N GLN A 110 -8.82 21.39 11.65
CA GLN A 110 -8.28 21.39 10.29
C GLN A 110 -6.75 21.52 10.30
N CYS A 111 -6.10 20.88 9.33
CA CYS A 111 -4.71 21.19 8.98
C CYS A 111 -4.71 22.09 7.74
N ILE A 112 -4.13 23.27 7.85
CA ILE A 112 -4.00 24.23 6.77
C ILE A 112 -2.59 24.11 6.20
N ARG A 113 -2.49 23.94 4.89
CA ARG A 113 -1.23 23.92 4.17
C ARG A 113 -1.08 25.17 3.33
N THR A 114 0.02 25.89 3.52
CA THR A 114 0.44 26.98 2.61
C THR A 114 1.63 26.51 1.77
N LYS A 115 1.49 26.52 0.45
CA LYS A 115 2.54 26.17 -0.51
C LYS A 115 3.49 27.35 -0.74
N PRO A 116 4.71 27.12 -1.29
CA PRO A 116 5.64 28.20 -1.60
C PRO A 116 5.10 29.25 -2.58
N ASP A 117 4.14 28.89 -3.43
CA ASP A 117 3.46 29.79 -4.36
C ASP A 117 2.32 30.60 -3.71
N GLY A 118 2.09 30.45 -2.40
CA GLY A 118 1.03 31.12 -1.65
C GLY A 118 -0.32 30.39 -1.67
N THR A 119 -0.46 29.29 -2.39
CA THR A 119 -1.71 28.51 -2.43
C THR A 119 -2.01 27.91 -1.05
N VAL A 120 -3.26 28.08 -0.59
CA VAL A 120 -3.75 27.56 0.69
C VAL A 120 -4.72 26.41 0.47
N GLU A 121 -4.52 25.31 1.18
CA GLU A 121 -5.34 24.10 1.07
C GLU A 121 -5.67 23.53 2.45
N GLY A 122 -6.91 23.07 2.61
CA GLY A 122 -7.37 22.41 3.84
C GLY A 122 -7.22 20.89 3.78
N PHE A 123 -6.77 20.31 4.88
CA PHE A 123 -6.61 18.87 5.09
C PHE A 123 -7.26 18.42 6.39
N PRO A 124 -7.70 17.15 6.47
CA PRO A 124 -8.08 16.55 7.75
C PRO A 124 -6.95 16.65 8.77
N ASN A 125 -7.28 16.98 10.02
CA ASN A 125 -6.29 17.10 11.07
C ASN A 125 -5.80 15.72 11.54
N ALA A 126 -4.51 15.45 11.28
CA ALA A 126 -3.83 14.21 11.64
C ALA A 126 -3.80 13.97 13.16
N ILE A 127 -3.85 15.02 13.97
CA ILE A 127 -3.87 14.93 15.43
C ILE A 127 -5.18 14.33 15.90
N THR A 128 -6.30 14.88 15.45
CA THR A 128 -7.64 14.36 15.75
C THR A 128 -7.82 12.94 15.25
N GLN A 129 -7.27 12.62 14.07
CA GLN A 129 -7.26 11.26 13.51
C GLN A 129 -6.51 10.29 14.44
N THR A 130 -5.31 10.66 14.89
CA THR A 130 -4.49 9.85 15.80
C THR A 130 -5.17 9.63 17.16
N GLN A 131 -5.76 10.68 17.73
CA GLN A 131 -6.51 10.57 18.99
C GLN A 131 -7.68 9.59 18.89
N ARG A 132 -8.43 9.62 17.78
CA ARG A 132 -9.50 8.66 17.50
C ARG A 132 -8.98 7.23 17.42
N HIS A 133 -7.82 7.02 16.78
CA HIS A 133 -7.17 5.73 16.72
C HIS A 133 -6.75 5.22 18.11
N MET A 134 -6.16 6.08 18.93
CA MET A 134 -5.80 5.75 20.31
C MET A 134 -7.03 5.35 21.13
N GLN A 135 -8.11 6.13 21.07
CA GLN A 135 -9.34 5.82 21.81
C GLN A 135 -9.94 4.48 21.38
N PHE A 136 -9.92 4.20 20.08
CA PHE A 136 -10.39 2.92 19.55
C PHE A 136 -9.55 1.73 20.07
N LEU A 137 -8.22 1.86 20.08
CA LEU A 137 -7.33 0.83 20.62
C LEU A 137 -7.49 0.65 22.14
N LYS A 138 -7.77 1.73 22.89
CA LYS A 138 -8.08 1.64 24.33
C LYS A 138 -9.31 0.77 24.58
N VAL A 139 -10.33 0.85 23.73
CA VAL A 139 -11.51 -0.02 23.81
C VAL A 139 -11.14 -1.47 23.50
N ILE A 140 -10.32 -1.73 22.47
CA ILE A 140 -9.88 -3.09 22.12
C ILE A 140 -9.06 -3.73 23.26
N LEU A 141 -8.22 -2.93 23.92
CA LEU A 141 -7.26 -3.39 24.93
C LEU A 141 -7.68 -3.05 26.36
N GLN A 142 -8.97 -2.83 26.61
CA GLN A 142 -9.49 -2.39 27.92
C GLN A 142 -9.12 -3.31 29.11
N ASN A 143 -8.79 -4.57 28.83
CA ASN A 143 -8.37 -5.54 29.85
C ASN A 143 -6.88 -5.41 30.25
N TYR A 144 -6.13 -4.54 29.56
CA TYR A 144 -4.74 -4.25 29.83
C TYR A 144 -4.63 -2.79 30.29
N SER A 145 -3.90 -2.53 31.37
CA SER A 145 -3.55 -1.18 31.81
C SER A 145 -2.43 -0.55 30.97
N LEU A 146 -2.27 -1.00 29.71
CA LEU A 146 -1.20 -0.59 28.81
C LEU A 146 -1.41 0.87 28.35
N PRO A 147 -0.46 1.78 28.59
CA PRO A 147 -0.48 3.12 28.04
C PRO A 147 -0.53 3.07 26.50
N ILE A 148 -1.44 3.86 25.91
CA ILE A 148 -1.56 4.03 24.46
C ILE A 148 -1.28 5.48 24.14
N GLU A 149 -0.13 5.70 23.50
CA GLU A 149 0.39 6.98 23.05
C GLU A 149 0.14 7.19 21.55
N GLY A 150 0.20 8.45 21.12
CA GLY A 150 0.05 8.83 19.73
C GLY A 150 1.11 9.83 19.29
N ALA A 151 1.54 9.75 18.05
CA ALA A 151 2.40 10.76 17.44
C ALA A 151 2.07 10.96 15.97
N VAL A 152 2.16 12.21 15.50
CA VAL A 152 2.12 12.55 14.07
C VAL A 152 3.53 12.79 13.58
N ILE A 153 3.94 12.04 12.55
CA ILE A 153 5.26 12.18 11.96
C ILE A 153 5.14 12.82 10.58
N ILE A 154 5.84 13.94 10.39
CA ILE A 154 6.01 14.57 9.09
C ILE A 154 7.25 13.99 8.43
N ALA A 155 7.04 13.15 7.42
CA ALA A 155 8.12 12.46 6.70
C ALA A 155 8.89 13.39 5.75
N ASN A 156 8.25 14.45 5.27
CA ASN A 156 8.87 15.44 4.41
C ASN A 156 9.73 16.39 5.24
N SER A 157 11.04 16.44 4.96
CA SER A 157 11.99 17.31 5.69
C SER A 157 11.89 18.79 5.31
N SER A 158 11.27 19.12 4.17
CA SER A 158 11.08 20.50 3.71
C SER A 158 9.80 21.14 4.23
N ALA A 159 8.91 20.35 4.85
CA ALA A 159 7.73 20.89 5.48
C ALA A 159 8.10 21.74 6.70
N ILE A 160 7.29 22.75 6.99
CA ILE A 160 7.46 23.59 8.18
C ILE A 160 6.25 23.34 9.07
N ILE A 161 6.47 22.72 10.24
CA ILE A 161 5.44 22.57 11.27
C ILE A 161 5.36 23.92 12.01
N ALA A 162 4.37 24.73 11.68
CA ALA A 162 4.31 26.12 12.11
C ALA A 162 3.49 26.32 13.39
N SER A 163 2.35 25.65 13.49
CA SER A 163 1.49 25.71 14.66
C SER A 163 0.81 24.36 14.86
N HIS A 164 0.65 23.95 16.12
CA HIS A 164 -0.07 22.73 16.49
C HIS A 164 -0.48 22.77 17.96
N PRO A 165 -1.56 22.06 18.34
CA PRO A 165 -1.88 21.86 19.74
C PRO A 165 -0.84 20.96 20.42
N ASN A 166 -0.75 21.06 21.74
CA ASN A 166 0.14 20.24 22.58
C ASN A 166 -0.52 18.93 23.04
N THR A 167 -1.62 18.51 22.39
CA THR A 167 -2.42 17.36 22.82
C THR A 167 -1.75 16.02 22.50
N ILE A 168 -1.13 15.90 21.32
CA ILE A 168 -0.20 14.80 21.01
C ILE A 168 1.04 15.36 20.31
N PRO A 169 2.20 14.71 20.46
CA PRO A 169 3.42 15.10 19.75
C PRO A 169 3.27 15.08 18.21
N ILE A 170 3.77 16.15 17.59
CA ILE A 170 3.96 16.23 16.13
C ILE A 170 5.39 16.68 15.83
N PHE A 171 6.08 15.94 14.97
CA PHE A 171 7.50 16.21 14.68
C PHE A 171 7.93 15.62 13.33
N HIS A 172 9.08 16.07 12.83
CA HIS A 172 9.71 15.47 11.66
C HIS A 172 10.28 14.09 11.97
N VAL A 173 10.38 13.22 10.96
CA VAL A 173 10.90 11.84 11.10
C VAL A 173 12.19 11.73 11.94
N SER A 174 13.11 12.70 11.86
CA SER A 174 14.35 12.75 12.66
C SER A 174 14.14 12.81 14.18
N GLY A 175 12.95 13.21 14.63
CA GLY A 175 12.58 13.27 16.04
C GLY A 175 12.08 11.93 16.63
N LEU A 176 11.84 10.92 15.79
CA LEU A 176 11.21 9.67 16.22
C LEU A 176 12.01 8.94 17.30
N GLN A 177 13.32 8.76 17.09
CA GLN A 177 14.20 8.10 18.06
C GLN A 177 14.21 8.83 19.42
N LYS A 178 14.31 10.17 19.39
CA LYS A 178 14.26 11.00 20.59
C LYS A 178 12.94 10.83 21.33
N HIS A 179 11.83 10.78 20.61
CA HIS A 179 10.51 10.60 21.21
C HIS A 179 10.35 9.21 21.84
N LEU A 180 10.74 8.14 21.13
CA LEU A 180 10.73 6.77 21.67
C LEU A 180 11.58 6.65 22.94
N HIS A 181 12.78 7.22 22.96
CA HIS A 181 13.62 7.25 24.16
C HIS A 181 12.95 7.99 25.34
N SER A 182 12.21 9.06 25.07
CA SER A 182 11.41 9.73 26.10
C SER A 182 10.32 8.80 26.66
N LEU A 183 9.62 8.07 25.79
CA LEU A 183 8.60 7.12 26.19
C LEU A 183 9.19 5.93 26.99
N PHE A 184 10.35 5.41 26.61
CA PHE A 184 11.03 4.36 27.39
C PHE A 184 11.41 4.82 28.79
N LYS A 185 11.79 6.10 28.96
CA LYS A 185 12.07 6.69 30.29
C LYS A 185 10.81 6.93 31.11
N GLN A 186 9.71 7.28 30.44
CA GLN A 186 8.43 7.55 31.10
C GLN A 186 7.73 6.25 31.54
N TYR A 187 7.74 5.24 30.68
CA TYR A 187 7.05 3.96 30.88
C TYR A 187 8.04 2.84 31.19
N THR A 188 8.53 2.81 32.42
CA THR A 188 9.53 1.83 32.87
C THR A 188 8.93 0.50 33.34
N GLN A 189 7.64 0.49 33.72
CA GLN A 189 6.95 -0.70 34.18
C GLN A 189 6.57 -1.62 33.02
N THR A 190 7.01 -2.88 33.10
CA THR A 190 6.55 -3.96 32.24
C THR A 190 5.10 -4.33 32.59
N ILE A 191 4.20 -4.22 31.63
CA ILE A 191 2.75 -4.50 31.80
C ILE A 191 2.37 -5.79 31.07
N LEU A 192 2.95 -6.05 29.91
CA LEU A 192 2.70 -7.26 29.12
C LEU A 192 3.86 -8.24 29.29
N SER A 193 3.53 -9.52 29.48
CA SER A 193 4.47 -10.60 29.20
C SER A 193 4.69 -10.74 27.69
N ASP A 194 5.77 -11.41 27.27
CA ASP A 194 6.04 -11.70 25.86
C ASP A 194 4.90 -12.51 25.19
N GLU A 195 4.25 -13.38 25.96
CA GLU A 195 3.08 -14.15 25.53
C GLU A 195 1.87 -13.23 25.29
N GLN A 196 1.57 -12.33 26.22
CA GLN A 196 0.48 -11.35 26.08
C GLN A 196 0.73 -10.39 24.90
N LEU A 197 1.97 -9.92 24.74
CA LEU A 197 2.36 -9.07 23.62
C LEU A 197 2.17 -9.78 22.28
N THR A 198 2.56 -11.06 22.19
CA THR A 198 2.33 -11.88 20.99
C THR A 198 0.83 -12.13 20.76
N GLY A 199 0.08 -12.42 21.81
CA GLY A 199 -1.37 -12.63 21.74
C GLY A 199 -2.13 -11.39 21.28
N ILE A 200 -1.75 -10.19 21.75
CA ILE A 200 -2.31 -8.92 21.30
C ILE A 200 -2.03 -8.72 19.81
N ALA A 201 -0.79 -8.95 19.35
CA ALA A 201 -0.46 -8.80 17.94
C ALA A 201 -1.26 -9.77 17.06
N GLN A 202 -1.42 -11.02 17.48
CA GLN A 202 -2.25 -12.01 16.78
C GLN A 202 -3.73 -11.62 16.78
N LEU A 203 -4.26 -11.10 17.89
CA LEU A 203 -5.62 -10.57 17.95
C LEU A 203 -5.83 -9.43 16.94
N LEU A 204 -4.91 -8.49 16.88
CA LEU A 204 -4.98 -7.37 15.94
C LEU A 204 -4.88 -7.84 14.49
N LEU A 205 -3.94 -8.72 14.19
CA LEU A 205 -3.75 -9.27 12.84
C LEU A 205 -4.94 -10.14 12.39
N SER A 206 -5.54 -10.93 13.29
CA SER A 206 -6.74 -11.72 12.98
C SER A 206 -7.98 -10.86 12.72
N ARG A 207 -8.01 -9.63 13.25
CA ARG A 207 -9.07 -8.63 12.97
C ARG A 207 -8.76 -7.75 11.76
N HIS A 208 -7.56 -7.87 11.18
CA HIS A 208 -7.14 -7.06 10.06
C HIS A 208 -8.07 -7.26 8.85
N GLN A 209 -8.52 -6.15 8.26
CA GLN A 209 -9.32 -6.17 7.06
C GLN A 209 -8.43 -5.89 5.84
N PRO A 210 -8.35 -6.81 4.86
CA PRO A 210 -7.58 -6.55 3.66
C PRO A 210 -8.15 -5.35 2.90
N SER A 211 -7.26 -4.54 2.34
CA SER A 211 -7.65 -3.42 1.48
C SER A 211 -8.43 -3.94 0.27
N LYS A 212 -9.62 -3.38 0.04
CA LYS A 212 -10.42 -3.73 -1.14
C LYS A 212 -9.85 -3.07 -2.39
N ILE A 213 -9.89 -3.81 -3.51
CA ILE A 213 -9.66 -3.22 -4.83
C ILE A 213 -10.74 -2.16 -5.07
N PRO A 214 -10.39 -0.97 -5.62
CA PRO A 214 -11.37 0.05 -5.98
C PRO A 214 -12.43 -0.46 -6.96
N ALA A 215 -13.48 0.34 -7.18
CA ALA A 215 -14.56 0.00 -8.10
C ALA A 215 -14.03 -0.31 -9.52
N ALA A 216 -14.66 -1.29 -10.17
CA ALA A 216 -14.32 -1.67 -11.53
C ALA A 216 -14.51 -0.50 -12.50
N ILE A 217 -13.55 -0.32 -13.39
CA ILE A 217 -13.63 0.62 -14.51
C ILE A 217 -13.90 -0.21 -15.77
N GLU A 218 -14.66 0.36 -16.70
CA GLU A 218 -15.00 -0.32 -17.95
C GLU A 218 -13.72 -0.68 -18.73
N SER A 219 -13.58 -1.96 -19.08
CA SER A 219 -12.36 -2.48 -19.71
C SER A 219 -12.05 -1.89 -21.08
N SER A 220 -13.05 -1.31 -21.75
CA SER A 220 -12.89 -0.58 -23.03
C SER A 220 -12.01 0.66 -22.89
N ARG A 221 -11.87 1.22 -21.68
CA ARG A 221 -11.01 2.36 -21.36
C ARG A 221 -9.52 1.98 -21.25
N PHE A 222 -9.18 0.69 -21.36
CA PHE A 222 -7.83 0.20 -21.19
C PHE A 222 -7.16 -0.18 -22.50
N ARG A 223 -5.88 0.18 -22.60
CA ARG A 223 -4.93 -0.30 -23.59
C ARG A 223 -4.75 -1.81 -23.44
N GLN A 224 -4.99 -2.50 -24.55
CA GLN A 224 -4.85 -3.94 -24.69
C GLN A 224 -3.38 -4.34 -24.96
N GLY A 225 -3.09 -5.63 -24.90
CA GLY A 225 -1.76 -6.18 -25.17
C GLY A 225 -0.82 -6.19 -23.97
N VAL A 226 0.43 -6.51 -24.23
CA VAL A 226 1.55 -6.31 -23.30
C VAL A 226 2.23 -4.99 -23.66
N LEU A 227 2.47 -4.13 -22.68
CA LEU A 227 3.01 -2.78 -22.91
C LEU A 227 4.50 -2.75 -22.60
N CYS A 228 5.29 -2.08 -23.44
CA CYS A 228 6.75 -2.09 -23.34
C CYS A 228 7.26 -1.17 -22.22
N PRO A 229 7.96 -1.69 -21.19
CA PRO A 229 8.45 -0.87 -20.09
C PRO A 229 9.57 0.08 -20.54
N LYS A 230 10.39 -0.31 -21.52
CA LYS A 230 11.47 0.55 -22.07
C LYS A 230 10.94 1.74 -22.88
N CYS A 231 9.70 1.66 -23.38
CA CYS A 231 9.01 2.77 -24.05
C CYS A 231 8.08 3.53 -23.09
N LYS A 232 8.31 3.45 -21.77
CA LYS A 232 7.42 4.04 -20.74
C LYS A 232 5.96 3.61 -20.92
N TYR A 233 5.75 2.35 -21.30
CA TYR A 233 4.43 1.74 -21.55
C TYR A 233 3.62 2.36 -22.70
N LYS A 234 4.25 3.15 -23.58
CA LYS A 234 3.57 3.78 -24.73
C LYS A 234 3.40 2.87 -25.95
N SER A 235 4.19 1.81 -26.05
CA SER A 235 4.17 0.90 -27.21
C SER A 235 3.72 -0.48 -26.81
N GLN A 236 2.77 -1.06 -27.55
CA GLN A 236 2.39 -2.45 -27.41
C GLN A 236 3.51 -3.37 -27.94
N MET A 237 3.70 -4.51 -27.30
CA MET A 237 4.66 -5.54 -27.67
C MET A 237 3.99 -6.63 -28.50
N HIS A 238 4.70 -7.14 -29.50
CA HIS A 238 4.28 -8.23 -30.35
C HIS A 238 4.69 -9.57 -29.75
N TYR A 239 3.76 -10.51 -29.64
CA TYR A 239 4.03 -11.86 -29.13
C TYR A 239 4.40 -12.80 -30.28
N ALA A 240 5.60 -13.37 -30.24
CA ALA A 240 6.04 -14.38 -31.20
C ALA A 240 6.97 -15.39 -30.53
N ARG A 241 6.81 -16.69 -30.85
CA ARG A 241 7.71 -17.77 -30.40
C ARG A 241 7.98 -17.77 -28.87
N GLY A 242 6.96 -17.45 -28.06
CA GLY A 242 7.07 -17.46 -26.59
C GLY A 242 7.56 -16.15 -25.96
N ILE A 243 8.02 -15.19 -26.77
CA ILE A 243 8.58 -13.92 -26.29
C ILE A 243 7.75 -12.72 -26.75
N TRP A 244 7.66 -11.70 -25.90
CA TRP A 244 7.11 -10.40 -26.26
C TRP A 244 8.26 -9.51 -26.72
N ARG A 245 8.15 -8.93 -27.91
CA ARG A 245 9.13 -8.01 -28.48
C ARG A 245 8.49 -6.69 -28.85
N CYS A 246 9.10 -5.59 -28.40
CA CYS A 246 8.70 -4.26 -28.81
C CYS A 246 9.29 -3.95 -30.19
N LEU A 247 8.44 -3.60 -31.16
CA LEU A 247 8.90 -3.25 -32.52
C LEU A 247 9.53 -1.86 -32.61
N TYR A 248 9.28 -1.00 -31.61
CA TYR A 248 9.85 0.36 -31.55
C TYR A 248 11.28 0.36 -31.00
N CYS A 249 11.50 -0.20 -29.80
CA CYS A 249 12.81 -0.17 -29.13
C CYS A 249 13.57 -1.50 -29.13
N GLN A 250 13.04 -2.53 -29.79
CA GLN A 250 13.63 -3.89 -29.87
C GLN A 250 13.76 -4.66 -28.55
N TYR A 251 13.38 -4.07 -27.41
CA TYR A 251 13.32 -4.77 -26.13
C TYR A 251 12.45 -6.02 -26.22
N ALA A 252 12.97 -7.14 -25.70
CA ALA A 252 12.26 -8.40 -25.66
C ALA A 252 12.30 -8.99 -24.24
N SER A 253 11.20 -9.60 -23.81
CA SER A 253 11.08 -10.22 -22.50
C SER A 253 9.94 -11.23 -22.49
N GLU A 254 10.13 -12.36 -21.82
CA GLU A 254 9.03 -13.26 -21.45
C GLU A 254 8.36 -12.83 -20.15
N GLU A 255 9.17 -12.37 -19.18
CA GLU A 255 8.76 -12.00 -17.82
C GLU A 255 7.77 -10.84 -17.79
N ILE A 256 7.83 -9.92 -18.75
CA ILE A 256 6.93 -8.77 -18.85
C ILE A 256 5.44 -9.18 -18.92
N PHE A 257 5.16 -10.42 -19.33
CA PHE A 257 3.80 -10.94 -19.32
C PHE A 257 3.21 -11.04 -17.91
N ALA A 258 4.03 -11.28 -16.88
CA ALA A 258 3.55 -11.35 -15.50
C ALA A 258 3.03 -9.99 -14.99
N GLU A 259 3.75 -8.90 -15.26
CA GLU A 259 3.30 -7.54 -14.95
C GLU A 259 2.03 -7.19 -15.74
N ALA A 260 2.00 -7.54 -17.03
CA ALA A 260 0.84 -7.27 -17.88
C ALA A 260 -0.42 -8.04 -17.42
N LEU A 261 -0.25 -9.28 -16.94
CA LEU A 261 -1.33 -10.11 -16.39
C LEU A 261 -1.76 -9.63 -15.01
N GLN A 262 -0.83 -9.11 -14.21
CA GLN A 262 -1.13 -8.46 -12.94
C GLN A 262 -2.00 -7.21 -13.13
N ASP A 263 -1.71 -6.38 -14.13
CA ASP A 263 -2.59 -5.26 -14.48
C ASP A 263 -4.03 -5.72 -14.78
N TYR A 264 -4.17 -6.77 -15.60
CA TYR A 264 -5.48 -7.35 -15.89
C TYR A 264 -6.19 -7.83 -14.61
N GLN A 265 -5.44 -8.48 -13.70
CA GLN A 265 -5.99 -9.00 -12.45
C GLN A 265 -6.60 -7.89 -11.59
N TYR A 266 -5.89 -6.77 -11.43
CA TYR A 266 -6.31 -5.65 -10.59
C TYR A 266 -7.37 -4.77 -11.24
N LEU A 267 -7.33 -4.59 -12.57
CA LEU A 267 -8.22 -3.66 -13.27
C LEU A 267 -9.49 -4.31 -13.82
N VAL A 268 -9.41 -5.58 -14.22
CA VAL A 268 -10.49 -6.24 -14.96
C VAL A 268 -11.17 -7.30 -14.11
N ARG A 269 -10.44 -8.32 -13.64
CA ARG A 269 -10.97 -9.42 -12.81
C ARG A 269 -9.88 -10.41 -12.37
N PRO A 270 -10.09 -11.16 -11.27
CA PRO A 270 -9.12 -12.15 -10.77
C PRO A 270 -9.10 -13.48 -11.55
N THR A 271 -9.86 -13.61 -12.65
CA THR A 271 -9.98 -14.84 -13.42
C THR A 271 -9.81 -14.59 -14.91
N ILE A 272 -9.36 -15.61 -15.65
CA ILE A 272 -9.15 -15.48 -17.09
C ILE A 272 -9.47 -16.78 -17.82
N THR A 273 -10.16 -16.66 -18.95
CA THR A 273 -10.35 -17.76 -19.91
C THR A 273 -9.35 -17.63 -21.05
N ASN A 274 -9.19 -18.68 -21.85
CA ASN A 274 -8.39 -18.61 -23.09
C ASN A 274 -8.88 -17.47 -24.00
N LYS A 275 -10.21 -17.35 -24.19
CA LYS A 275 -10.81 -16.30 -25.00
C LYS A 275 -10.45 -14.90 -24.47
N GLN A 276 -10.63 -14.66 -23.17
CA GLN A 276 -10.30 -13.39 -22.54
C GLN A 276 -8.81 -13.06 -22.64
N LEU A 277 -7.92 -14.05 -22.45
CA LEU A 277 -6.48 -13.86 -22.61
C LEU A 277 -6.15 -13.39 -24.04
N ARG A 278 -6.75 -14.04 -25.04
CA ARG A 278 -6.53 -13.68 -26.43
C ARG A 278 -7.02 -12.29 -26.78
N GLU A 279 -8.25 -11.99 -26.38
CA GLU A 279 -8.88 -10.68 -26.61
C GLU A 279 -8.08 -9.57 -25.93
N PHE A 280 -7.71 -9.76 -24.65
CA PHE A 280 -7.04 -8.72 -23.89
C PHE A 280 -5.58 -8.53 -24.28
N PHE A 281 -4.84 -9.60 -24.57
CA PHE A 281 -3.40 -9.52 -24.87
C PHE A 281 -3.05 -9.56 -26.36
N GLY A 282 -4.04 -9.64 -27.25
CA GLY A 282 -3.82 -9.69 -28.70
C GLY A 282 -3.17 -10.98 -29.18
N ILE A 283 -3.47 -12.12 -28.53
CA ILE A 283 -2.93 -13.43 -28.92
C ILE A 283 -3.89 -14.09 -29.91
N HIS A 284 -3.47 -14.25 -31.16
CA HIS A 284 -4.35 -14.78 -32.20
C HIS A 284 -4.58 -16.30 -32.09
N SER A 285 -3.56 -17.06 -31.72
CA SER A 285 -3.63 -18.53 -31.65
C SER A 285 -4.22 -19.03 -30.33
N SER A 286 -5.30 -19.81 -30.42
CA SER A 286 -5.89 -20.55 -29.28
C SER A 286 -4.87 -21.46 -28.60
N ASP A 287 -4.06 -22.18 -29.38
CA ASP A 287 -3.06 -23.10 -28.86
C ASP A 287 -1.93 -22.37 -28.15
N ALA A 288 -1.49 -21.22 -28.67
CA ALA A 288 -0.49 -20.41 -28.01
C ALA A 288 -0.98 -19.87 -26.67
N ALA A 289 -2.22 -19.39 -26.61
CA ALA A 289 -2.87 -18.98 -25.36
C ALA A 289 -2.99 -20.14 -24.36
N ASN A 290 -3.37 -21.34 -24.81
CA ASN A 290 -3.43 -22.53 -23.97
C ASN A 290 -2.06 -22.94 -23.42
N ARG A 291 -1.00 -22.88 -24.24
CA ARG A 291 0.36 -23.16 -23.79
C ARG A 291 0.80 -22.17 -22.70
N LEU A 292 0.52 -20.87 -22.86
CA LEU A 292 0.82 -19.87 -21.83
C LEU A 292 0.07 -20.17 -20.52
N LEU A 293 -1.24 -20.40 -20.58
CA LEU A 293 -2.04 -20.69 -19.38
C LEU A 293 -1.60 -21.97 -18.67
N ARG A 294 -1.12 -22.97 -19.41
CA ARG A 294 -0.58 -24.22 -18.84
C ARG A 294 0.84 -24.05 -18.28
N LYS A 295 1.68 -23.21 -18.90
CA LYS A 295 3.07 -22.95 -18.46
C LYS A 295 3.14 -22.57 -16.99
N PHE A 296 2.22 -21.72 -16.53
CA PHE A 296 2.24 -21.17 -15.17
C PHE A 296 1.42 -21.96 -14.16
N LEU A 297 0.85 -23.11 -14.54
CA LEU A 297 0.10 -23.99 -13.62
C LEU A 297 -0.99 -23.29 -12.78
N PHE A 298 -1.65 -22.28 -13.36
CA PHE A 298 -2.70 -21.55 -12.66
C PHE A 298 -3.85 -22.49 -12.24
N PRO A 299 -4.38 -22.38 -11.00
CA PRO A 299 -5.57 -23.11 -10.60
C PRO A 299 -6.73 -22.81 -11.54
N TYR A 300 -7.55 -23.81 -11.85
CA TYR A 300 -8.71 -23.61 -12.73
C TYR A 300 -9.92 -24.43 -12.31
N THR A 301 -11.09 -23.98 -12.74
CA THR A 301 -12.35 -24.72 -12.66
C THR A 301 -12.90 -24.97 -14.06
N GLY A 302 -13.84 -25.92 -14.17
CA GLY A 302 -14.46 -26.31 -15.44
C GLY A 302 -13.58 -27.19 -16.32
N SER A 303 -14.17 -27.66 -17.42
CA SER A 303 -13.53 -28.57 -18.37
C SER A 303 -13.52 -27.98 -19.78
N TYR A 304 -12.47 -28.31 -20.54
CA TYR A 304 -12.30 -27.94 -21.95
C TYR A 304 -12.65 -26.48 -22.27
N LYS A 305 -13.80 -26.24 -22.92
CA LYS A 305 -14.27 -24.94 -23.42
C LYS A 305 -14.73 -23.99 -22.32
N ASN A 306 -15.15 -24.52 -21.17
CA ASN A 306 -15.63 -23.75 -20.02
C ASN A 306 -14.55 -23.58 -18.94
N ARG A 307 -13.29 -23.82 -19.28
CA ARG A 307 -12.17 -23.70 -18.33
C ARG A 307 -11.93 -22.23 -17.98
N VAL A 308 -11.95 -21.94 -16.68
CA VAL A 308 -11.66 -20.60 -16.13
C VAL A 308 -10.48 -20.73 -15.19
N TYR A 309 -9.42 -19.97 -15.46
CA TYR A 309 -8.23 -19.93 -14.62
C TYR A 309 -8.38 -18.85 -13.56
N ARG A 310 -8.00 -19.15 -12.31
CA ARG A 310 -7.88 -18.20 -11.21
C ARG A 310 -6.44 -17.68 -11.19
N LEU A 311 -6.29 -16.36 -11.27
CA LEU A 311 -4.99 -15.70 -11.20
C LEU A 311 -4.54 -15.64 -9.73
N PRO A 312 -3.35 -16.19 -9.38
CA PRO A 312 -2.78 -16.08 -8.04
C PRO A 312 -2.44 -14.63 -7.67
N GLU A 313 -2.34 -14.34 -6.38
CA GLU A 313 -1.84 -13.05 -5.92
C GLU A 313 -0.35 -12.88 -6.24
N ASN A 314 0.09 -11.63 -6.40
CA ASN A 314 1.46 -11.27 -6.74
C ASN A 314 2.01 -12.07 -7.94
N LEU A 315 1.34 -11.94 -9.09
CA LEU A 315 1.65 -12.68 -10.32
C LEU A 315 3.11 -12.55 -10.74
N VAL A 316 3.75 -11.40 -10.53
CA VAL A 316 5.19 -11.23 -10.83
C VAL A 316 6.05 -12.22 -10.05
N GLU A 317 5.83 -12.37 -8.74
CA GLU A 317 6.60 -13.33 -7.94
C GLU A 317 6.16 -14.78 -8.20
N TYR A 318 4.84 -15.02 -8.34
CA TYR A 318 4.31 -16.35 -8.63
C TYR A 318 4.86 -16.93 -9.96
N MET A 319 4.97 -16.11 -11.00
CA MET A 319 5.37 -16.55 -12.34
C MET A 319 6.90 -16.62 -12.50
N LYS A 320 7.68 -15.98 -11.61
CA LYS A 320 9.14 -15.89 -11.66
C LYS A 320 9.85 -17.23 -11.87
N PRO A 321 9.52 -18.33 -11.15
CA PRO A 321 10.19 -19.62 -11.32
C PRO A 321 9.98 -20.26 -12.69
N PHE A 322 8.91 -19.88 -13.40
CA PHE A 322 8.52 -20.44 -14.69
C PHE A 322 9.24 -19.78 -15.87
N PHE A 323 9.93 -18.66 -15.66
CA PHE A 323 10.73 -17.99 -16.68
C PHE A 323 12.18 -18.47 -16.69
N SER A 324 12.72 -18.84 -15.53
CA SER A 324 14.11 -19.29 -15.37
C SER A 324 14.36 -20.75 -15.81
N SER A 325 13.31 -21.46 -16.26
CA SER A 325 13.38 -22.87 -16.68
C SER A 325 13.53 -22.98 -18.21
N SER A 326 14.57 -22.37 -18.79
CA SER A 326 14.92 -22.53 -20.22
C SER A 326 16.34 -23.02 -20.38
#